data_AF-A0A0R1LQM3-F1
#
_entry.id   AF-A0A0R1LQM3-F1
#
_cell.length_a   1.000
_cell.length_b   1.000
_cell.length_c   1.000
_cell.angle_alpha   90.00
_cell.angle_beta   90.00
_cell.angle_gamma   90.00
#
_symmetry.space_group_name_H-M   'P 1'
#
loop_
_entity.id
_entity.type
_entity.pdbx_description
1 polymer ?
#
loop_
_entity_poly.entity_id
_entity_poly.type
_entity_poly.pdbx_seq_one_letter_code
_entity_poly.pdbx_strand_id
1 'polypeptide(L)'
;MDVQQKLASKYDNIAIYTSGFYADPEDALGTRSKLLETLKSLTMNQHADTPFSLQIMTTNGEINVMPLGLLSLEELKDYENNHRQEAGLNHDDDAIPMVVQFAPHVEKAKVQKEVVGTTNALFDQFNDQFPKIWDVVNQYLDQNQAILLGIERDLLTDAADVQSEYYNNFSTMTPDEREKNLGYPLKDTDLTHFSHFMADMHEVQAVVMSAASFTQHEIVGDNLFAQVMNDRVLRNTLFWVLDNTFYEIMYYFIEKARGMDNADKAIKHLRHQKKMMIINMRNDAFQRAQKALETPKQAVDLNHYFTDVFIPVAEQFSTELDKFAN
;
A
#
# COMPACT_ATOMS: atom_id res chain seq x y z
N MET A 1 6.77 26.66 34.26
CA MET A 1 6.20 26.33 32.94
C MET A 1 6.80 25.00 32.55
N ASP A 2 5.98 23.96 32.49
CA ASP A 2 6.39 22.57 32.23
C ASP A 2 6.97 22.41 30.81
N VAL A 3 7.96 21.55 30.65
CA VAL A 3 8.58 21.25 29.34
C VAL A 3 7.54 20.68 28.37
N GLN A 4 6.53 19.95 28.87
CA GLN A 4 5.38 19.51 28.08
C GLN A 4 4.50 20.68 27.61
N GLN A 5 4.28 21.70 28.45
CA GLN A 5 3.51 22.90 28.07
C GLN A 5 4.27 23.79 27.07
N LYS A 6 5.61 23.84 27.17
CA LYS A 6 6.45 24.56 26.21
C LYS A 6 6.47 23.88 24.84
N LEU A 7 6.48 22.55 24.81
CA LEU A 7 6.34 21.75 23.58
C LEU A 7 4.93 21.90 22.99
N ALA A 8 3.87 21.75 23.79
CA ALA A 8 2.49 21.97 23.34
C ALA A 8 2.30 23.36 22.71
N SER A 9 2.80 24.43 23.35
CA SER A 9 2.66 25.80 22.84
C SER A 9 3.44 26.11 21.55
N LYS A 10 4.44 25.30 21.17
CA LYS A 10 5.22 25.49 19.93
C LYS A 10 4.67 24.71 18.74
N TYR A 11 3.90 23.65 18.96
CA TYR A 11 3.32 22.82 17.90
C TYR A 11 1.81 23.04 17.69
N ASP A 12 1.14 23.79 18.57
CA ASP A 12 -0.34 23.88 18.62
C ASP A 12 -1.04 24.72 17.55
N ASN A 13 -0.38 25.26 16.52
CA ASN A 13 -1.11 26.07 15.52
C ASN A 13 -0.50 26.17 14.12
N ILE A 14 0.22 25.13 13.69
CA ILE A 14 0.41 24.93 12.26
C ILE A 14 -0.32 23.65 11.94
N ALA A 15 -1.47 23.78 11.27
CA ALA A 15 -2.10 22.63 10.63
C ALA A 15 -1.07 22.03 9.69
N ILE A 16 -0.46 20.94 10.14
CA ILE A 16 0.30 20.04 9.33
C ILE A 16 -0.72 19.47 8.34
N TYR A 17 -0.81 20.08 7.16
CA TYR A 17 -1.50 19.49 6.04
C TYR A 17 -0.63 18.31 5.57
N THR A 18 -0.76 17.16 6.24
CA THR A 18 -0.27 15.89 5.71
C THR A 18 -0.95 15.68 4.36
N SER A 19 -0.21 16.01 3.31
CA SER A 19 -0.58 15.72 1.93
C SER A 19 -0.01 14.36 1.63
N GLY A 20 -0.68 13.33 2.14
CA GLY A 20 -0.50 11.96 1.68
C GLY A 20 -1.04 11.86 0.27
N PHE A 21 -0.22 11.38 -0.66
CA PHE A 21 -0.65 11.18 -2.03
C PHE A 21 -0.28 9.78 -2.51
N TYR A 22 -1.27 9.09 -3.07
CA TYR A 22 -1.07 7.76 -3.66
C TYR A 22 -0.20 7.82 -4.93
N ALA A 23 0.87 7.03 -4.95
CA ALA A 23 1.85 6.87 -6.03
C ALA A 23 1.54 5.62 -6.84
N ASP A 24 0.76 5.72 -7.91
CA ASP A 24 0.51 4.58 -8.79
C ASP A 24 1.83 4.20 -9.51
N PRO A 25 2.41 3.02 -9.24
CA PRO A 25 3.68 2.61 -9.85
C PRO A 25 3.54 2.38 -11.37
N GLU A 26 2.32 2.24 -11.89
CA GLU A 26 2.05 2.15 -13.33
C GLU A 26 1.82 3.52 -13.99
N ASP A 27 1.66 4.59 -13.20
CA ASP A 27 1.48 5.95 -13.70
C ASP A 27 2.58 6.86 -13.14
N ALA A 28 3.81 6.62 -13.60
CA ALA A 28 4.97 7.44 -13.23
C ALA A 28 4.73 8.94 -13.50
N LEU A 29 4.03 9.29 -14.58
CA LEU A 29 3.72 10.68 -14.91
C LEU A 29 2.70 11.30 -13.95
N GLY A 30 1.62 10.58 -13.62
CA GLY A 30 0.64 11.00 -12.64
C GLY A 30 1.25 11.11 -11.24
N THR A 31 2.05 10.12 -10.84
CA THR A 31 2.79 10.11 -9.57
C THR A 31 3.78 11.28 -9.47
N ARG A 32 4.56 11.54 -10.52
CA ARG A 32 5.45 12.70 -10.59
C ARG A 32 4.68 14.02 -10.51
N SER A 33 3.58 14.14 -11.25
CA SER A 33 2.75 15.36 -11.27
C SER A 33 2.14 15.63 -9.90
N LYS A 34 1.67 14.59 -9.22
CA LYS A 34 1.04 14.69 -7.90
C LYS A 34 2.06 14.96 -6.79
N LEU A 35 3.29 14.43 -6.88
CA LEU A 35 4.40 14.83 -6.02
C LEU A 35 4.72 16.30 -6.20
N LEU A 36 4.79 16.76 -7.46
CA LEU A 36 5.09 18.15 -7.79
C LEU A 36 4.03 19.08 -7.22
N GLU A 37 2.75 18.79 -7.45
CA GLU A 37 1.63 19.56 -6.91
C GLU A 37 1.63 19.59 -5.38
N THR A 38 1.89 18.44 -4.76
CA THR A 38 1.96 18.27 -3.30
C THR A 38 3.08 19.13 -2.71
N LEU A 39 4.32 18.97 -3.20
CA LEU A 39 5.47 19.73 -2.70
C LEU A 39 5.35 21.22 -2.99
N LYS A 40 4.75 21.60 -4.12
CA LYS A 40 4.47 23.00 -4.44
C LYS A 40 3.42 23.60 -3.50
N SER A 41 2.37 22.83 -3.19
CA SER A 41 1.39 23.24 -2.18
C SER A 41 2.04 23.38 -0.81
N LEU A 42 2.95 22.47 -0.43
CA LEU A 42 3.72 22.56 0.81
C LEU A 42 4.54 23.85 0.86
N THR A 43 5.34 24.14 -0.18
CA THR A 43 6.20 25.34 -0.20
C THR A 43 5.41 26.64 -0.24
N MET A 44 4.18 26.63 -0.77
CA MET A 44 3.31 27.81 -0.77
C MET A 44 2.58 28.05 0.56
N ASN A 45 2.38 27.01 1.38
CA ASN A 45 1.55 27.07 2.59
C ASN A 45 2.31 26.94 3.90
N GLN A 46 3.60 26.62 3.86
CA GLN A 46 4.46 26.43 5.05
C GLN A 46 5.60 27.45 5.07
N HIS A 47 6.28 27.55 6.21
CA HIS A 47 7.53 28.32 6.31
C HIS A 47 8.73 27.44 5.96
N ALA A 48 9.81 28.04 5.44
CA ALA A 48 11.01 27.33 4.99
C ALA A 48 11.78 26.65 6.15
N ASP A 49 11.57 27.13 7.38
CA ASP A 49 12.12 26.59 8.63
C ASP A 49 11.22 25.51 9.27
N THR A 50 10.08 25.16 8.65
CA THR A 50 9.27 24.03 9.10
C THR A 50 10.01 22.72 8.78
N PRO A 51 10.40 21.92 9.79
CA PRO A 51 11.08 20.66 9.52
C PRO A 51 10.09 19.61 9.01
N PHE A 52 10.42 18.93 7.91
CA PHE A 52 9.62 17.82 7.41
C PHE A 52 10.46 16.74 6.73
N SER A 53 9.93 15.52 6.75
CA SER A 53 10.49 14.35 6.07
C SER A 53 9.53 13.89 4.99
N LEU A 54 10.07 13.53 3.83
CA LEU A 54 9.29 12.83 2.82
C LEU A 54 9.39 11.33 3.12
N GLN A 55 8.33 10.76 3.64
CA GLN A 55 8.27 9.33 3.87
C GLN A 55 7.57 8.66 2.69
N ILE A 56 8.27 7.74 2.05
CA ILE A 56 7.72 6.86 1.05
C ILE A 56 7.24 5.60 1.79
N MET A 57 5.92 5.47 1.88
CA MET A 57 5.27 4.24 2.34
C MET A 57 4.74 3.53 1.10
N THR A 58 5.59 2.76 0.47
CA THR A 58 5.17 1.90 -0.63
C THR A 58 4.85 0.53 -0.08
N THR A 59 3.57 0.26 0.07
CA THR A 59 3.01 -0.99 -0.44
C THR A 59 2.06 -0.52 -1.51
N ASN A 60 2.29 -0.85 -2.79
CA ASN A 60 1.51 -0.37 -3.95
C ASN A 60 1.20 1.13 -4.11
N GLY A 61 1.82 2.02 -3.32
CA GLY A 61 1.96 3.43 -3.70
C GLY A 61 1.34 4.46 -2.79
N GLU A 62 2.05 4.86 -1.73
CA GLU A 62 1.86 6.18 -1.15
C GLU A 62 3.20 6.89 -0.91
N ILE A 63 3.23 8.17 -1.22
CA ILE A 63 4.22 9.11 -0.71
C ILE A 63 3.50 9.95 0.34
N ASN A 64 3.91 9.80 1.59
CA ASN A 64 3.42 10.56 2.71
C ASN A 64 4.41 11.68 3.05
N VAL A 65 4.01 12.93 2.81
CA VAL A 65 4.82 14.09 3.21
C VAL A 65 4.43 14.45 4.64
N MET A 66 5.28 14.05 5.59
CA MET A 66 5.05 14.27 7.02
C MET A 66 6.01 15.34 7.56
N PRO A 67 5.52 16.48 8.09
CA PRO A 67 6.32 17.27 9.01
C PRO A 67 6.55 16.45 10.28
N LEU A 68 7.78 16.51 10.78
CA LEU A 68 8.43 15.48 11.57
C LEU A 68 7.56 14.87 12.68
N GLY A 69 7.06 13.65 12.43
CA GLY A 69 6.50 12.74 13.43
C GLY A 69 7.14 11.34 13.44
N LEU A 70 7.94 10.99 12.41
CA LEU A 70 8.55 9.66 12.26
C LEU A 70 10.08 9.70 12.04
N LEU A 71 10.69 10.88 12.10
CA LEU A 71 12.14 11.04 12.22
C LEU A 71 12.44 11.41 13.67
N SER A 72 13.29 10.63 14.33
CA SER A 72 13.77 10.98 15.66
C SER A 72 14.49 12.33 15.55
N LEU A 73 14.00 13.33 16.27
CA LEU A 73 14.69 14.62 16.43
C LEU A 73 16.11 14.41 16.98
N GLU A 74 16.35 13.30 17.66
CA GLU A 74 17.65 12.90 18.17
C GLU A 74 18.57 12.40 17.04
N GLU A 75 18.07 11.58 16.11
CA GLU A 75 18.85 11.15 14.93
C GLU A 75 19.21 12.33 14.02
N LEU A 76 18.30 13.30 13.87
CA LEU A 76 18.56 14.52 13.10
C LEU A 76 19.66 15.37 13.75
N LYS A 77 19.61 15.50 15.08
CA LYS A 77 20.64 16.21 15.87
C LYS A 77 21.98 15.47 15.84
N ASP A 78 21.98 14.15 15.94
CA ASP A 78 23.19 13.34 15.89
C ASP A 78 23.85 13.42 14.51
N TYR A 79 23.06 13.42 13.44
CA TYR A 79 23.54 13.68 12.08
C TYR A 79 24.19 15.06 11.95
N GLU A 80 23.51 16.12 12.42
CA GLU A 80 24.01 17.50 12.42
C GLU A 80 25.33 17.61 13.20
N ASN A 81 25.41 16.94 14.36
CA ASN A 81 26.61 16.90 15.19
C ASN A 81 27.78 16.16 14.50
N ASN A 82 27.51 15.02 13.86
CA ASN A 82 28.53 14.23 13.17
C ASN A 82 29.08 14.96 11.94
N HIS A 83 28.22 15.60 11.15
CA HIS A 83 28.65 16.31 9.95
C HIS A 83 29.45 17.59 10.28
N ARG A 84 29.08 18.28 11.36
CA ARG A 84 29.86 19.41 11.91
C ARG A 84 31.24 18.99 12.39
N GLN A 85 31.35 17.79 12.99
CA GLN A 85 32.63 17.23 13.42
C GLN A 85 33.53 16.83 12.24
N GLU A 86 32.96 16.22 11.20
CA GLU A 86 33.71 15.77 10.01
C GLU A 86 34.24 16.93 9.15
N ALA A 87 33.49 18.04 9.06
CA ALA A 87 33.87 19.18 8.23
C ALA A 87 34.75 20.22 8.94
N GLY A 88 34.94 20.11 10.27
CA GLY A 88 35.67 21.12 11.06
C GLY A 88 35.01 22.50 11.06
N LEU A 89 33.73 22.57 10.70
CA LEU A 89 32.96 23.79 10.51
C LEU A 89 32.11 24.08 11.75
N ASN A 90 32.55 25.04 12.55
CA ASN A 90 31.70 25.74 13.53
C ASN A 90 31.16 27.03 12.89
N HIS A 91 30.39 26.95 11.79
CA HIS A 91 29.65 28.10 11.25
C HIS A 91 28.30 27.77 10.61
N ASP A 92 27.29 28.53 11.05
CA ASP A 92 25.96 28.95 10.57
C ASP A 92 25.47 28.45 9.19
N ASP A 93 25.28 27.14 9.00
CA ASP A 93 24.25 26.68 8.08
C ASP A 93 23.15 26.00 8.91
N ASP A 94 22.10 26.77 9.23
CA ASP A 94 20.90 26.34 9.95
C ASP A 94 19.90 25.62 9.01
N ALA A 95 20.29 25.34 7.76
CA ALA A 95 19.40 24.74 6.79
C ALA A 95 19.01 23.31 7.20
N ILE A 96 17.70 23.05 7.21
CA ILE A 96 17.16 21.77 7.68
C ILE A 96 17.31 20.73 6.56
N PRO A 97 17.95 19.56 6.80
CA PRO A 97 18.11 18.55 5.76
C PRO A 97 16.76 17.93 5.39
N MET A 98 16.56 17.72 4.09
CA MET A 98 15.39 17.05 3.56
C MET A 98 15.74 15.59 3.26
N VAL A 99 15.03 14.69 3.93
CA VAL A 99 15.24 13.24 3.83
C VAL A 99 14.08 12.60 3.10
N VAL A 100 14.40 11.73 2.14
CA VAL A 100 13.48 10.76 1.54
C VAL A 100 13.73 9.41 2.20
N GLN A 101 12.70 8.84 2.79
CA GLN A 101 12.77 7.55 3.48
C GLN A 101 11.93 6.50 2.74
N PHE A 102 12.47 5.30 2.51
CA PHE A 102 11.75 4.14 2.02
C PHE A 102 11.77 3.03 3.06
N ALA A 103 10.58 2.57 3.46
CA ALA A 103 10.41 1.42 4.35
C ALA A 103 9.78 0.26 3.57
N PRO A 104 10.57 -0.74 3.14
CA PRO A 104 10.03 -1.88 2.41
C PRO A 104 9.09 -2.69 3.30
N HIS A 105 7.93 -3.08 2.77
CA HIS A 105 6.94 -3.87 3.50
C HIS A 105 7.20 -5.37 3.39
N VAL A 106 8.45 -5.79 3.68
CA VAL A 106 8.82 -7.21 3.73
C VAL A 106 9.60 -7.51 5.00
N GLU A 107 9.48 -8.75 5.48
CA GLU A 107 10.07 -9.16 6.75
C GLU A 107 11.58 -8.89 6.76
N LYS A 108 12.09 -8.35 7.87
CA LYS A 108 13.52 -8.06 8.09
C LYS A 108 14.14 -7.04 7.12
N ALA A 109 13.35 -6.35 6.29
CA ALA A 109 13.84 -5.26 5.47
C ALA A 109 14.30 -4.08 6.33
N LYS A 110 15.39 -3.44 5.90
CA LYS A 110 15.89 -2.23 6.56
C LYS A 110 15.27 -1.00 5.93
N VAL A 111 14.94 -0.02 6.78
CA VAL A 111 14.57 1.33 6.34
C VAL A 111 15.76 1.94 5.60
N GLN A 112 15.51 2.43 4.39
CA GLN A 112 16.47 3.18 3.59
C GLN A 112 16.16 4.67 3.71
N LYS A 113 17.19 5.50 3.85
CA LYS A 113 17.06 6.96 3.98
C LYS A 113 18.09 7.61 3.07
N GLU A 114 17.67 8.61 2.31
CA GLU A 114 18.56 9.39 1.45
C GLU A 114 18.30 10.89 1.64
N VAL A 115 19.39 11.65 1.83
CA VAL A 115 19.34 13.10 1.96
C VAL A 115 19.38 13.70 0.56
N VAL A 116 18.31 14.37 0.15
CA VAL A 116 18.14 14.88 -1.23
C VAL A 116 18.42 16.37 -1.35
N GLY A 117 18.70 17.06 -0.24
CA GLY A 117 18.99 18.50 -0.16
C GLY A 117 18.55 19.08 1.18
N THR A 118 18.12 20.34 1.19
CA THR A 118 17.58 21.03 2.36
C THR A 118 16.15 21.51 2.12
N THR A 119 15.39 21.75 3.19
CA THR A 119 14.07 22.38 3.09
C THR A 119 14.22 23.77 2.47
N ASN A 120 15.19 24.57 2.90
CA ASN A 120 15.48 25.88 2.33
C ASN A 120 15.67 25.83 0.80
N ALA A 121 16.45 24.87 0.30
CA ALA A 121 16.63 24.69 -1.15
C ALA A 121 15.33 24.31 -1.88
N LEU A 122 14.43 23.55 -1.24
CA LEU A 122 13.11 23.25 -1.83
C LEU A 122 12.24 24.52 -1.96
N PHE A 123 12.30 25.41 -0.97
CA PHE A 123 11.52 26.65 -0.97
C PHE A 123 12.12 27.71 -1.92
N ASP A 124 13.43 27.90 -1.89
CA ASP A 124 14.12 28.94 -2.66
C ASP A 124 14.37 28.54 -4.13
N GLN A 125 14.56 27.25 -4.39
CA GLN A 125 14.97 26.70 -5.69
C GLN A 125 14.14 25.48 -6.10
N PHE A 126 12.81 25.56 -5.95
CA PHE A 126 11.90 24.44 -6.18
C PHE A 126 12.15 23.68 -7.50
N ASN A 127 12.33 24.40 -8.62
CA ASN A 127 12.48 23.78 -9.93
C ASN A 127 13.80 22.99 -10.09
N ASP A 128 14.85 23.40 -9.36
CA ASP A 128 16.15 22.71 -9.38
C ASP A 128 16.18 21.58 -8.36
N GLN A 129 15.42 21.71 -7.28
CA GLN A 129 15.38 20.77 -6.18
C GLN A 129 14.40 19.61 -6.42
N PHE A 130 13.27 19.85 -7.08
CA PHE A 130 12.27 18.83 -7.39
C PHE A 130 12.83 17.63 -8.18
N PRO A 131 13.63 17.80 -9.25
CA PRO A 131 14.22 16.68 -9.98
C PRO A 131 15.03 15.73 -9.09
N LYS A 132 15.81 16.26 -8.13
CA LYS A 132 16.61 15.44 -7.21
C LYS A 132 15.74 14.60 -6.28
N ILE A 133 14.64 15.19 -5.78
CA ILE A 133 13.65 14.46 -4.99
C ILE A 133 13.00 13.37 -5.84
N TRP A 134 12.63 13.70 -7.07
CA TRP A 134 11.99 12.76 -7.98
C TRP A 134 12.89 11.57 -8.33
N ASP A 135 14.19 11.79 -8.58
CA ASP A 135 15.12 10.72 -8.92
C ASP A 135 15.19 9.65 -7.81
N VAL A 136 15.31 10.08 -6.55
CA VAL A 136 15.32 9.18 -5.39
C VAL A 136 13.97 8.51 -5.18
N VAL A 137 12.87 9.27 -5.32
CA VAL A 137 11.51 8.70 -5.24
C VAL A 137 11.30 7.63 -6.32
N ASN A 138 11.69 7.90 -7.56
CA ASN A 138 11.55 6.97 -8.67
C ASN A 138 12.38 5.70 -8.44
N GLN A 139 13.61 5.85 -7.95
CA GLN A 139 14.45 4.70 -7.56
C GLN A 139 13.77 3.83 -6.49
N TYR A 140 13.17 4.42 -5.47
CA TYR A 140 12.46 3.66 -4.44
C TYR A 140 11.17 3.02 -4.96
N LEU A 141 10.45 3.67 -5.90
CA LEU A 141 9.31 3.06 -6.59
C LEU A 141 9.74 1.83 -7.41
N ASP A 142 10.85 1.91 -8.15
CA ASP A 142 11.39 0.79 -8.92
C ASP A 142 11.81 -0.37 -8.01
N GLN A 143 12.47 -0.08 -6.88
CA GLN A 143 12.84 -1.10 -5.89
C GLN A 143 11.60 -1.78 -5.29
N ASN A 144 10.58 -1.01 -4.93
CA ASN A 144 9.34 -1.55 -4.40
C ASN A 144 8.64 -2.44 -5.44
N GLN A 145 8.59 -2.02 -6.71
CA GLN A 145 8.01 -2.82 -7.79
C GLN A 145 8.75 -4.16 -7.97
N ALA A 146 10.08 -4.17 -7.85
CA ALA A 146 10.86 -5.40 -7.94
C ALA A 146 10.56 -6.37 -6.78
N ILE A 147 10.39 -5.86 -5.56
CA ILE A 147 10.00 -6.66 -4.39
C ILE A 147 8.63 -7.30 -4.61
N LEU A 148 7.65 -6.48 -5.03
CA LEU A 148 6.29 -6.96 -5.29
C LEU A 148 6.26 -8.04 -6.36
N LEU A 149 6.94 -7.83 -7.49
CA LEU A 149 7.05 -8.85 -8.53
C LEU A 149 7.69 -10.16 -8.03
N GLY A 150 8.58 -10.08 -7.05
CA GLY A 150 9.10 -11.27 -6.37
C GLY A 150 8.01 -12.02 -5.62
N ILE A 151 7.26 -11.30 -4.77
CA ILE A 151 6.15 -11.87 -3.98
C ILE A 151 5.09 -12.50 -4.88
N GLU A 152 4.65 -11.82 -5.94
CA GLU A 152 3.62 -12.35 -6.84
C GLU A 152 4.07 -13.63 -7.55
N ARG A 153 5.36 -13.75 -7.87
CA ARG A 153 5.92 -14.96 -8.49
C ARG A 153 6.02 -16.11 -7.52
N ASP A 154 6.34 -15.83 -6.27
CA ASP A 154 6.34 -16.83 -5.22
C ASP A 154 4.91 -17.35 -4.99
N LEU A 155 3.92 -16.46 -4.90
CA LEU A 155 2.49 -16.83 -4.83
C LEU A 155 2.04 -17.68 -6.02
N LEU A 156 2.43 -17.33 -7.25
CA LEU A 156 2.09 -18.12 -8.43
C LEU A 156 2.78 -19.49 -8.46
N THR A 157 3.96 -19.61 -7.85
CA THR A 157 4.65 -20.89 -7.70
C THR A 157 3.89 -21.76 -6.70
N ASP A 158 3.51 -21.21 -5.56
CA ASP A 158 2.72 -21.89 -4.53
C ASP A 158 1.33 -22.29 -5.07
N ALA A 159 0.69 -21.42 -5.86
CA ALA A 159 -0.58 -21.70 -6.52
C ALA A 159 -0.54 -22.95 -7.41
N ALA A 160 0.60 -23.27 -8.04
CA ALA A 160 0.72 -24.47 -8.87
C ALA A 160 0.68 -25.77 -8.05
N ASP A 161 1.26 -25.74 -6.84
CA ASP A 161 1.21 -26.85 -5.90
C ASP A 161 -0.21 -26.99 -5.33
N VAL A 162 -0.82 -25.89 -4.88
CA VAL A 162 -2.20 -25.86 -4.38
C VAL A 162 -3.20 -26.32 -5.45
N GLN A 163 -3.02 -25.91 -6.70
CA GLN A 163 -3.82 -26.39 -7.82
C GLN A 163 -3.74 -27.91 -7.95
N SER A 164 -2.53 -28.46 -7.88
CA SER A 164 -2.29 -29.90 -8.00
C SER A 164 -2.99 -30.65 -6.87
N GLU A 165 -2.96 -30.12 -5.65
CA GLU A 165 -3.69 -30.68 -4.50
C GLU A 165 -5.21 -30.70 -4.73
N TYR A 166 -5.80 -29.57 -5.15
CA TYR A 166 -7.22 -29.51 -5.46
C TYR A 166 -7.61 -30.47 -6.59
N TYR A 167 -6.85 -30.48 -7.68
CA TYR A 167 -7.12 -31.37 -8.81
C TYR A 167 -7.06 -32.85 -8.39
N ASN A 168 -6.01 -33.26 -7.66
CA ASN A 168 -5.84 -34.62 -7.19
C ASN A 168 -6.96 -35.03 -6.21
N ASN A 169 -7.36 -34.14 -5.31
CA ASN A 169 -8.45 -34.42 -4.38
C ASN A 169 -9.77 -34.65 -5.13
N PHE A 170 -10.18 -33.71 -5.99
CA PHE A 170 -11.48 -33.79 -6.67
C PHE A 170 -11.53 -34.83 -7.79
N SER A 171 -10.42 -35.09 -8.49
CA SER A 171 -10.37 -36.12 -9.54
C SER A 171 -10.60 -37.55 -9.02
N THR A 172 -10.33 -37.81 -7.75
CA THR A 172 -10.61 -39.12 -7.11
C THR A 172 -12.06 -39.29 -6.67
N MET A 173 -12.83 -38.21 -6.60
CA MET A 173 -14.24 -38.23 -6.20
C MET A 173 -15.14 -38.52 -7.40
N THR A 174 -16.25 -39.23 -7.14
CA THR A 174 -17.36 -39.35 -8.10
C THR A 174 -18.12 -38.02 -8.24
N PRO A 175 -18.87 -37.79 -9.34
CA PRO A 175 -19.66 -36.56 -9.51
C PRO A 175 -20.61 -36.26 -8.34
N ASP A 176 -21.30 -37.28 -7.81
CA ASP A 176 -22.22 -37.13 -6.67
C ASP A 176 -21.48 -36.72 -5.38
N GLU A 177 -20.27 -37.24 -5.15
CA GLU A 177 -19.44 -36.87 -4.00
C GLU A 177 -18.94 -35.43 -4.11
N ARG A 178 -18.58 -34.99 -5.32
CA ARG A 178 -18.19 -33.59 -5.55
C ARG A 178 -19.36 -32.65 -5.32
N GLU A 179 -20.54 -32.96 -5.85
CA GLU A 179 -21.74 -32.14 -5.64
C GLU A 179 -22.11 -32.04 -4.17
N LYS A 180 -21.99 -33.14 -3.41
CA LYS A 180 -22.21 -33.13 -1.97
C LYS A 180 -21.22 -32.24 -1.21
N ASN A 181 -19.95 -32.22 -1.62
CA ASN A 181 -18.90 -31.43 -0.94
C ASN A 181 -18.92 -29.95 -1.34
N LEU A 182 -19.22 -29.64 -2.59
CA LEU A 182 -19.18 -28.29 -3.16
C LEU A 182 -20.53 -27.57 -3.08
N GLY A 183 -21.64 -28.32 -2.98
CA GLY A 183 -23.00 -27.78 -3.03
C GLY A 183 -23.52 -27.49 -4.44
N TYR A 184 -22.78 -27.88 -5.48
CA TYR A 184 -23.16 -27.75 -6.89
C TYR A 184 -22.47 -28.81 -7.77
N PRO A 185 -23.05 -29.18 -8.92
CA PRO A 185 -22.46 -30.21 -9.79
C PRO A 185 -21.19 -29.71 -10.49
N LEU A 186 -20.10 -30.47 -10.39
CA LEU A 186 -18.82 -30.21 -11.05
C LEU A 186 -18.44 -31.35 -12.00
N LYS A 187 -18.36 -31.05 -13.31
CA LYS A 187 -18.02 -32.04 -14.34
C LYS A 187 -16.52 -32.31 -14.38
N ASP A 188 -16.14 -33.50 -14.84
CA ASP A 188 -14.73 -33.86 -15.06
C ASP A 188 -14.01 -32.90 -16.02
N THR A 189 -14.73 -32.40 -17.04
CA THR A 189 -14.20 -31.43 -18.02
C THR A 189 -13.83 -30.09 -17.39
N ASP A 190 -14.43 -29.77 -16.25
CA ASP A 190 -14.32 -28.45 -15.60
C ASP A 190 -13.33 -28.50 -14.43
N LEU A 191 -12.85 -29.69 -14.04
CA LEU A 191 -11.96 -29.91 -12.90
C LEU A 191 -10.68 -29.09 -12.98
N THR A 192 -10.03 -29.05 -14.15
CA THR A 192 -8.78 -28.30 -14.32
C THR A 192 -9.00 -26.82 -14.09
N HIS A 193 -10.03 -26.25 -14.72
CA HIS A 193 -10.37 -24.85 -14.56
C HIS A 193 -10.78 -24.52 -13.11
N PHE A 194 -11.60 -25.37 -12.49
CA PHE A 194 -11.98 -25.24 -11.08
C PHE A 194 -10.76 -25.29 -10.15
N SER A 195 -9.80 -26.20 -10.38
CA SER A 195 -8.58 -26.27 -9.56
C SER A 195 -7.72 -25.02 -9.67
N HIS A 196 -7.63 -24.41 -10.87
CA HIS A 196 -6.93 -23.14 -11.06
C HIS A 196 -7.62 -22.00 -10.29
N PHE A 197 -8.94 -21.91 -10.40
CA PHE A 197 -9.72 -20.90 -9.69
C PHE A 197 -9.55 -21.03 -8.17
N MET A 198 -9.66 -22.25 -7.63
CA MET A 198 -9.51 -22.48 -6.19
C MET A 198 -8.09 -22.17 -5.69
N ALA A 199 -7.06 -22.46 -6.48
CA ALA A 199 -5.69 -22.09 -6.16
C ALA A 199 -5.51 -20.56 -6.13
N ASP A 200 -6.05 -19.84 -7.11
CA ASP A 200 -6.03 -18.37 -7.09
C ASP A 200 -6.72 -17.80 -5.85
N MET A 201 -7.90 -18.33 -5.51
CA MET A 201 -8.64 -17.87 -4.33
C MET A 201 -7.90 -18.21 -3.03
N HIS A 202 -7.15 -19.31 -2.98
CA HIS A 202 -6.31 -19.66 -1.85
C HIS A 202 -5.19 -18.63 -1.64
N GLU A 203 -4.44 -18.30 -2.69
CA GLU A 203 -3.36 -17.31 -2.61
C GLU A 203 -3.88 -15.91 -2.29
N VAL A 204 -4.98 -15.50 -2.93
CA VAL A 204 -5.62 -14.24 -2.61
C VAL A 204 -6.11 -14.21 -1.16
N GLN A 205 -6.64 -15.32 -0.64
CA GLN A 205 -7.04 -15.39 0.77
C GLN A 205 -5.84 -15.18 1.71
N ALA A 206 -4.65 -15.68 1.36
CA ALA A 206 -3.45 -15.44 2.15
C ALA A 206 -3.08 -13.94 2.22
N VAL A 207 -3.12 -13.24 1.08
CA VAL A 207 -2.94 -11.78 0.99
C VAL A 207 -3.97 -11.05 1.85
N VAL A 208 -5.25 -11.40 1.70
CA VAL A 208 -6.38 -10.80 2.43
C VAL A 208 -6.24 -11.00 3.94
N MET A 209 -5.87 -12.20 4.39
CA MET A 209 -5.66 -12.50 5.80
C MET A 209 -4.45 -11.78 6.38
N SER A 210 -3.38 -11.62 5.61
CA SER A 210 -2.21 -10.83 5.99
C SER A 210 -2.60 -9.37 6.24
N ALA A 211 -3.33 -8.75 5.29
CA ALA A 211 -3.81 -7.37 5.41
C ALA A 211 -4.80 -7.18 6.57
N ALA A 212 -5.70 -8.14 6.78
CA ALA A 212 -6.64 -8.14 7.91
C ALA A 212 -5.90 -8.22 9.25
N SER A 213 -4.91 -9.11 9.36
CA SER A 213 -4.07 -9.25 10.55
C SER A 213 -3.27 -7.98 10.83
N PHE A 214 -2.65 -7.38 9.82
CA PHE A 214 -1.96 -6.10 9.96
C PHE A 214 -2.91 -5.02 10.48
N THR A 215 -4.09 -4.89 9.87
CA THR A 215 -5.09 -3.91 10.29
C THR A 215 -5.56 -4.14 11.73
N GLN A 216 -5.73 -5.41 12.12
CA GLN A 216 -6.19 -5.76 13.46
C GLN A 216 -5.14 -5.39 14.51
N HIS A 217 -3.87 -5.67 14.26
CA HIS A 217 -2.81 -5.48 15.25
C HIS A 217 -2.27 -4.04 15.26
N GLU A 218 -2.06 -3.43 14.09
CA GLU A 218 -1.35 -2.15 13.96
C GLU A 218 -2.28 -0.93 13.88
N ILE A 219 -3.53 -1.11 13.41
CA ILE A 219 -4.48 0.01 13.22
C ILE A 219 -5.58 -0.02 14.28
N VAL A 220 -6.24 -1.17 14.44
CA VAL A 220 -7.30 -1.32 15.44
C VAL A 220 -6.69 -1.46 16.84
N GLY A 221 -5.79 -2.43 17.04
CA GLY A 221 -5.20 -2.71 18.34
C GLY A 221 -6.27 -2.90 19.43
N ASP A 222 -6.16 -2.14 20.51
CA ASP A 222 -7.12 -2.15 21.62
C ASP A 222 -8.36 -1.25 21.39
N ASN A 223 -8.40 -0.51 20.27
CA ASN A 223 -9.51 0.38 19.96
C ASN A 223 -10.73 -0.40 19.45
N LEU A 224 -11.91 0.18 19.62
CA LEU A 224 -13.09 -0.23 18.87
C LEU A 224 -12.97 0.26 17.42
N PHE A 225 -13.50 -0.53 16.47
CA PHE A 225 -13.57 -0.13 15.06
C PHE A 225 -14.25 1.24 14.87
N ALA A 226 -15.25 1.56 15.68
CA ALA A 226 -15.89 2.87 15.67
C ALA A 226 -14.95 4.03 16.05
N GLN A 227 -13.96 3.79 16.92
CA GLN A 227 -12.96 4.80 17.26
C GLN A 227 -11.99 5.01 16.09
N VAL A 228 -11.53 3.92 15.45
CA VAL A 228 -10.71 3.97 14.24
C VAL A 228 -11.39 4.77 13.12
N MET A 229 -12.68 4.52 12.87
CA MET A 229 -13.42 5.21 11.80
C MET A 229 -13.69 6.70 12.08
N ASN A 230 -13.79 7.09 13.36
CA ASN A 230 -13.99 8.48 13.76
C ASN A 230 -12.68 9.27 13.79
N ASP A 231 -11.54 8.60 14.02
CA ASP A 231 -10.23 9.20 13.90
C ASP A 231 -9.83 9.37 12.43
N ARG A 232 -9.42 10.58 12.05
CA ARG A 232 -9.07 10.87 10.64
C ARG A 232 -7.82 10.13 10.20
N VAL A 233 -6.81 10.00 11.05
CA VAL A 233 -5.54 9.36 10.72
C VAL A 233 -5.75 7.86 10.58
N LEU A 234 -6.32 7.22 11.61
CA LEU A 234 -6.53 5.77 11.62
C LEU A 234 -7.49 5.32 10.50
N ARG A 235 -8.59 6.07 10.26
CA ARG A 235 -9.48 5.79 9.12
C ARG A 235 -8.73 5.89 7.78
N ASN A 236 -7.91 6.92 7.58
CA ASN A 236 -7.16 7.06 6.34
C ASN A 236 -6.17 5.91 6.17
N THR A 237 -5.48 5.48 7.23
CA THR A 237 -4.57 4.33 7.20
C THR A 237 -5.32 3.03 6.90
N LEU A 238 -6.54 2.83 7.42
CA LEU A 238 -7.37 1.68 7.06
C LEU A 238 -7.67 1.63 5.56
N PHE A 239 -8.13 2.73 4.98
CA PHE A 239 -8.42 2.79 3.54
C PHE A 239 -7.15 2.67 2.68
N TRP A 240 -6.01 3.10 3.20
CA TRP A 240 -4.72 2.85 2.58
C TRP A 240 -4.40 1.35 2.52
N VAL A 241 -4.58 0.59 3.62
CA VAL A 241 -4.40 -0.87 3.59
C VAL A 241 -5.33 -1.54 2.57
N LEU A 242 -6.59 -1.10 2.50
CA LEU A 242 -7.56 -1.60 1.51
C LEU A 242 -7.09 -1.39 0.08
N ASP A 243 -6.61 -0.18 -0.24
CA ASP A 243 -6.08 0.13 -1.56
C ASP A 243 -4.88 -0.76 -1.92
N ASN A 244 -3.99 -1.01 -0.96
CA ASN A 244 -2.80 -1.80 -1.21
C ASN A 244 -3.10 -3.27 -1.43
N THR A 245 -4.05 -3.80 -0.64
CA THR A 245 -4.57 -5.16 -0.79
C THR A 245 -5.21 -5.33 -2.18
N PHE A 246 -5.97 -4.33 -2.65
CA PHE A 246 -6.51 -4.35 -4.01
C PHE A 246 -5.42 -4.46 -5.08
N TYR A 247 -4.37 -3.65 -4.96
CA TYR A 247 -3.29 -3.65 -5.94
C TYR A 247 -2.47 -4.94 -5.90
N GLU A 248 -2.25 -5.54 -4.73
CA GLU A 248 -1.54 -6.82 -4.59
C GLU A 248 -2.31 -7.92 -5.32
N ILE A 249 -3.63 -8.02 -5.05
CA ILE A 249 -4.51 -8.94 -5.79
C ILE A 249 -4.49 -8.66 -7.30
N MET A 250 -4.55 -7.39 -7.71
CA MET A 250 -4.48 -7.05 -9.14
C MET A 250 -3.14 -7.48 -9.76
N TYR A 251 -2.02 -7.28 -9.06
CA TYR A 251 -0.70 -7.64 -9.56
C TYR A 251 -0.49 -9.14 -9.62
N TYR A 252 -1.02 -9.91 -8.68
CA TYR A 252 -1.11 -11.36 -8.77
C TYR A 252 -1.71 -11.79 -10.12
N PHE A 253 -2.90 -11.27 -10.48
CA PHE A 253 -3.55 -11.61 -11.75
C PHE A 253 -2.84 -11.04 -12.98
N ILE A 254 -2.18 -9.89 -12.89
CA ILE A 254 -1.35 -9.35 -13.98
C ILE A 254 -0.13 -10.24 -14.23
N GLU A 255 0.57 -10.67 -13.18
CA GLU A 255 1.73 -11.54 -13.32
C GLU A 255 1.31 -12.91 -13.84
N LYS A 256 0.17 -13.45 -13.37
CA LYS A 256 -0.45 -14.65 -13.92
C LYS A 256 -0.70 -14.54 -15.42
N ALA A 257 -1.27 -13.41 -15.85
CA ALA A 257 -1.58 -13.14 -17.25
C ALA A 257 -0.34 -13.15 -18.16
N ARG A 258 0.87 -12.88 -17.63
CA ARG A 258 2.11 -12.93 -18.42
C ARG A 258 2.44 -14.33 -18.93
N GLY A 259 1.95 -15.37 -18.24
CA GLY A 259 2.12 -16.77 -18.66
C GLY A 259 1.18 -17.22 -19.78
N MET A 260 0.27 -16.36 -20.25
CA MET A 260 -0.74 -16.71 -21.25
C MET A 260 -0.34 -16.32 -22.68
N ASP A 261 -0.83 -17.04 -23.68
CA ASP A 261 -0.58 -16.76 -25.11
C ASP A 261 -1.02 -15.34 -25.54
N ASN A 262 -2.09 -14.80 -24.93
CA ASN A 262 -2.63 -13.46 -25.19
C ASN A 262 -2.24 -12.43 -24.11
N ALA A 263 -1.10 -12.62 -23.44
CA ALA A 263 -0.66 -11.83 -22.28
C ALA A 263 -0.86 -10.31 -22.42
N ASP A 264 -0.36 -9.70 -23.50
CA ASP A 264 -0.44 -8.24 -23.69
C ASP A 264 -1.88 -7.70 -23.70
N LYS A 265 -2.81 -8.45 -24.30
CA LYS A 265 -4.23 -8.06 -24.36
C LYS A 265 -4.89 -8.24 -22.99
N ALA A 266 -4.63 -9.35 -22.32
CA ALA A 266 -5.15 -9.64 -20.99
C ALA A 266 -4.68 -8.58 -19.98
N ILE A 267 -3.37 -8.31 -19.93
CA ILE A 267 -2.78 -7.30 -19.02
C ILE A 267 -3.36 -5.91 -19.29
N LYS A 268 -3.45 -5.50 -20.57
CA LYS A 268 -4.04 -4.21 -20.94
C LYS A 268 -5.51 -4.12 -20.51
N HIS A 269 -6.25 -5.20 -20.63
CA HIS A 269 -7.65 -5.28 -20.22
C HIS A 269 -7.80 -5.14 -18.70
N LEU A 270 -7.04 -5.92 -17.91
CA LEU A 270 -7.04 -5.81 -16.44
C LEU A 270 -6.70 -4.38 -15.97
N ARG A 271 -5.68 -3.76 -16.58
CA ARG A 271 -5.31 -2.36 -16.31
C ARG A 271 -6.41 -1.37 -16.67
N HIS A 272 -7.21 -1.63 -17.71
CA HIS A 272 -8.34 -0.78 -18.06
C HIS A 272 -9.47 -0.88 -17.03
N GLN A 273 -9.69 -2.05 -16.44
CA GLN A 273 -10.71 -2.27 -15.40
C GLN A 273 -10.30 -1.69 -14.04
N LYS A 274 -8.99 -1.58 -13.77
CA LYS A 274 -8.40 -1.05 -12.52
C LYS A 274 -9.16 0.10 -11.89
N LYS A 275 -9.37 1.19 -12.64
CA LYS A 275 -10.00 2.42 -12.12
C LYS A 275 -11.43 2.20 -11.66
N MET A 276 -12.19 1.36 -12.36
CA MET A 276 -13.56 1.04 -11.95
C MET A 276 -13.55 0.12 -10.72
N MET A 277 -12.73 -0.92 -10.74
CA MET A 277 -12.72 -1.94 -9.70
C MET A 277 -12.26 -1.38 -8.35
N ILE A 278 -11.24 -0.52 -8.31
CA ILE A 278 -10.81 0.12 -7.06
C ILE A 278 -11.89 1.05 -6.47
N ILE A 279 -12.65 1.76 -7.33
CA ILE A 279 -13.76 2.62 -6.88
C ILE A 279 -14.88 1.77 -6.30
N ASN A 280 -15.23 0.66 -6.96
CA ASN A 280 -16.26 -0.25 -6.49
C ASN A 280 -15.86 -0.89 -5.15
N MET A 281 -14.62 -1.38 -5.03
CA MET A 281 -14.06 -1.91 -3.79
C MET A 281 -14.15 -0.89 -2.65
N ARG A 282 -13.70 0.36 -2.88
CA ARG A 282 -13.76 1.42 -1.86
C ARG A 282 -15.18 1.72 -1.40
N ASN A 283 -16.13 1.77 -2.34
CA ASN A 283 -17.53 2.03 -2.03
C ASN A 283 -18.13 0.88 -1.21
N ASP A 284 -17.85 -0.37 -1.57
CA ASP A 284 -18.30 -1.55 -0.84
C ASP A 284 -17.70 -1.59 0.57
N ALA A 285 -16.39 -1.42 0.69
CA ALA A 285 -15.70 -1.35 1.98
C ALA A 285 -16.27 -0.23 2.87
N PHE A 286 -16.54 0.95 2.30
CA PHE A 286 -17.15 2.06 3.04
C PHE A 286 -18.58 1.74 3.51
N GLN A 287 -19.42 1.16 2.65
CA GLN A 287 -20.78 0.74 3.02
C GLN A 287 -20.76 -0.32 4.13
N ARG A 288 -19.87 -1.30 4.04
CA ARG A 288 -19.67 -2.32 5.08
C ARG A 288 -19.20 -1.71 6.38
N ALA A 289 -18.28 -0.75 6.32
CA ALA A 289 -17.84 -0.01 7.51
C ALA A 289 -19.00 0.77 8.13
N GLN A 290 -19.83 1.46 7.34
CA GLN A 290 -21.03 2.16 7.85
C GLN A 290 -21.99 1.20 8.56
N LYS A 291 -22.24 0.02 7.98
CA LYS A 291 -23.07 -1.01 8.59
C LYS A 291 -22.48 -1.50 9.93
N ALA A 292 -21.17 -1.69 9.99
CA ALA A 292 -20.49 -2.05 11.24
C ALA A 292 -20.64 -0.97 12.33
N LEU A 293 -20.70 0.31 11.92
CA LEU A 293 -20.90 1.45 12.84
C LEU A 293 -22.33 1.55 13.39
N GLU A 294 -23.32 0.84 12.83
CA GLU A 294 -24.67 0.75 13.41
C GLU A 294 -24.66 0.07 14.79
N THR A 295 -23.64 -0.77 15.04
CA THR A 295 -23.45 -1.47 16.32
C THR A 295 -22.06 -1.16 16.92
N PRO A 296 -21.80 0.09 17.34
CA PRO A 296 -20.44 0.62 17.53
C PRO A 296 -19.66 0.01 18.71
N LYS A 297 -20.32 -0.78 19.56
CA LYS A 297 -19.69 -1.49 20.70
C LYS A 297 -19.28 -2.92 20.37
N GLN A 298 -19.67 -3.44 19.20
CA GLN A 298 -19.31 -4.78 18.78
C GLN A 298 -17.92 -4.77 18.12
N ALA A 299 -17.08 -5.72 18.50
CA ALA A 299 -15.81 -5.95 17.79
C ALA A 299 -16.12 -6.37 16.34
N VAL A 300 -15.44 -5.75 15.39
CA VAL A 300 -15.54 -6.14 13.98
C VAL A 300 -14.52 -7.24 13.72
N ASP A 301 -14.98 -8.36 13.17
CA ASP A 301 -14.09 -9.40 12.66
C ASP A 301 -13.44 -8.88 11.37
N LEU A 302 -12.17 -8.47 11.47
CA LEU A 302 -11.45 -7.94 10.32
C LEU A 302 -11.13 -8.99 9.27
N ASN A 303 -10.95 -10.26 9.65
CA ASN A 303 -10.75 -11.32 8.66
C ASN A 303 -11.99 -11.46 7.79
N HIS A 304 -13.17 -11.47 8.43
CA HIS A 304 -14.43 -11.51 7.69
C HIS A 304 -14.64 -10.24 6.88
N TYR A 305 -14.40 -9.05 7.45
CA TYR A 305 -14.54 -7.76 6.75
C TYR A 305 -13.69 -7.69 5.47
N PHE A 306 -12.41 -8.06 5.56
CA PHE A 306 -11.50 -8.05 4.40
C PHE A 306 -11.88 -9.13 3.36
N THR A 307 -12.21 -10.34 3.81
CA THR A 307 -12.65 -11.44 2.92
C THR A 307 -13.88 -11.01 2.11
N ASP A 308 -14.86 -10.43 2.78
CA ASP A 308 -16.10 -9.95 2.17
C ASP A 308 -15.90 -8.83 1.13
N VAL A 309 -14.83 -8.03 1.30
CA VAL A 309 -14.47 -6.95 0.36
C VAL A 309 -13.69 -7.50 -0.83
N PHE A 310 -12.72 -8.40 -0.60
CA PHE A 310 -11.71 -8.74 -1.61
C PHE A 310 -11.97 -10.03 -2.38
N ILE A 311 -12.70 -11.00 -1.83
CA ILE A 311 -13.04 -12.20 -2.61
C ILE A 311 -13.85 -11.85 -3.87
N PRO A 312 -14.89 -10.98 -3.81
CA PRO A 312 -15.60 -10.57 -5.03
C PRO A 312 -14.69 -9.85 -6.06
N VAL A 313 -13.68 -9.11 -5.59
CA VAL A 313 -12.70 -8.45 -6.46
C VAL A 313 -11.83 -9.48 -7.18
N ALA A 314 -11.37 -10.51 -6.45
CA ALA A 314 -10.56 -11.59 -6.97
C ALA A 314 -11.33 -12.45 -7.99
N GLU A 315 -12.58 -12.80 -7.68
CA GLU A 315 -13.50 -13.49 -8.59
C GLU A 315 -13.70 -12.71 -9.89
N GLN A 316 -13.86 -11.38 -9.78
CA GLN A 316 -13.97 -10.51 -10.94
C GLN A 316 -12.67 -10.55 -11.78
N PHE A 317 -11.49 -10.45 -11.17
CA PHE A 317 -10.23 -10.53 -11.91
C PHE A 317 -10.03 -11.89 -12.60
N SER A 318 -10.33 -13.00 -11.91
CA SER A 318 -10.29 -14.34 -12.50
C SER A 318 -11.23 -14.42 -13.72
N THR A 319 -12.48 -13.98 -13.56
CA THR A 319 -13.47 -13.98 -14.64
C THR A 319 -13.04 -13.12 -15.84
N GLU A 320 -12.42 -11.97 -15.58
CA GLU A 320 -11.87 -11.12 -16.64
C GLU A 320 -10.68 -11.76 -17.36
N LEU A 321 -9.86 -12.54 -16.65
CA LEU A 321 -8.72 -13.25 -17.22
C LEU A 321 -9.15 -14.46 -18.06
N ASP A 322 -10.18 -15.19 -17.64
CA ASP A 322 -10.72 -16.36 -18.35
C ASP A 322 -11.20 -16.05 -19.78
N LYS A 323 -11.58 -14.79 -20.03
CA LYS A 323 -11.94 -14.29 -21.37
C LYS A 323 -10.79 -14.36 -22.38
N PHE A 324 -9.56 -14.55 -21.91
CA PHE A 324 -8.35 -14.63 -22.73
C PHE A 324 -7.70 -16.02 -22.72
N ALA A 325 -8.21 -16.95 -21.90
CA ALA A 325 -7.72 -18.32 -21.80
C ALA A 325 -8.28 -19.25 -22.89
N ASN A 326 -9.21 -18.76 -23.73
CA ASN A 326 -9.90 -19.51 -24.78
C ASN A 326 -9.67 -18.92 -26.18
#